data_AF-A0A510L841-F1
#
_entry.id   AF-A0A510L841-F1
#
_cell.length_a   1.000
_cell.length_b   1.000
_cell.length_c   1.000
_cell.angle_alpha   90.00
_cell.angle_beta   90.00
_cell.angle_gamma   90.00
#
_symmetry.space_group_name_H-M   'P 1'
#
loop_
_entity.id
_entity.type
_entity.pdbx_description
1 polymer ?
#
loop_
_entity_poly.entity_id
_entity_poly.type
_entity_poly.pdbx_seq_one_letter_code
_entity_poly.pdbx_strand_id
1 'polypeptide(L)'
;MKNGIKFLFIFFIFLVSFNIFANGSVLKGESISFVKKIPFEKLPENIEEDMKNGTMEYLKNQQCLISTYRTFYKDSSLSHINIYANCMEVSPEKQVNWDYPQVSGNAEIKTIHVLGSAVAKKLLNDLKNCKSTFFGDKLAYYKPSHQNYKKNEYFYLK
;
A
#
# COMPACT_ATOMS: atom_id res chain seq x y z
N MET A 1 9.52 -56.56 32.93
CA MET A 1 10.20 -55.25 32.83
C MET A 1 10.94 -54.95 31.50
N LYS A 2 10.81 -55.76 30.43
CA LYS A 2 11.50 -55.47 29.14
C LYS A 2 10.79 -54.45 28.22
N ASN A 3 9.47 -54.30 28.34
CA ASN A 3 8.69 -53.45 27.42
C ASN A 3 8.56 -51.99 27.89
N GLY A 4 8.62 -51.72 29.20
CA GLY A 4 8.54 -50.36 29.74
C GLY A 4 9.79 -49.51 29.45
N ILE A 5 10.98 -50.13 29.45
CA ILE A 5 12.24 -49.45 29.13
C ILE A 5 12.30 -49.09 27.63
N LYS A 6 11.81 -49.97 26.76
CA LYS A 6 11.68 -49.69 25.32
C LYS A 6 10.71 -48.53 25.06
N PHE A 7 9.59 -48.48 25.79
CA PHE A 7 8.62 -47.40 25.66
C PHE A 7 9.19 -46.06 26.14
N LEU A 8 9.93 -46.06 27.25
CA LEU A 8 10.66 -44.88 27.75
C LEU A 8 11.71 -44.40 26.74
N PHE A 9 12.46 -45.31 26.11
CA PHE A 9 13.45 -44.95 25.10
C PHE A 9 12.82 -44.33 23.85
N ILE A 10 11.72 -44.90 23.35
CA ILE A 10 11.00 -44.36 22.19
C ILE A 10 10.39 -43.00 22.52
N PHE A 11 9.85 -42.82 23.73
CA PHE A 11 9.28 -41.55 24.18
C PHE A 11 10.36 -40.46 24.35
N PHE A 12 11.54 -40.82 24.85
CA PHE A 12 12.69 -39.90 24.92
C PHE A 12 13.18 -39.49 23.53
N ILE A 13 13.27 -40.43 22.58
CA ILE A 13 13.62 -40.10 21.20
C ILE A 13 12.57 -39.16 20.61
N PHE A 14 11.27 -39.42 20.81
CA PHE A 14 10.19 -38.54 20.36
C PHE A 14 10.29 -37.14 20.98
N LEU A 15 10.57 -37.01 22.28
CA LEU A 15 10.71 -35.72 22.96
C LEU A 15 11.96 -34.95 22.51
N VAL A 16 13.07 -35.62 22.22
CA VAL A 16 14.28 -34.99 21.69
C VAL A 16 14.07 -34.59 20.22
N SER A 17 13.41 -35.42 19.42
CA SER A 17 13.02 -35.07 18.04
C SER A 17 12.04 -33.89 18.00
N PHE A 18 11.07 -33.81 18.91
CA PHE A 18 10.19 -32.64 19.04
C PHE A 18 10.93 -31.42 19.60
N ASN A 19 11.93 -31.56 20.48
CA ASN A 19 12.75 -30.43 20.92
C ASN A 19 13.70 -29.93 19.81
N ILE A 20 14.25 -30.82 18.99
CA ILE A 20 15.04 -30.44 17.80
C ILE A 20 14.13 -29.91 16.69
N PHE A 21 12.89 -30.38 16.58
CA PHE A 21 11.91 -29.81 15.66
C PHE A 21 11.23 -28.54 16.21
N ALA A 22 11.23 -28.28 17.51
CA ALA A 22 10.72 -27.03 18.10
C ALA A 22 11.84 -25.96 18.19
N ASN A 23 13.09 -26.36 18.44
CA ASN A 23 14.27 -25.48 18.38
C ASN A 23 14.86 -25.38 16.97
N GLY A 24 14.59 -26.35 16.11
CA GLY A 24 15.00 -26.44 14.70
C GLY A 24 13.83 -26.42 13.74
N SER A 25 12.60 -26.11 14.21
CA SER A 25 11.62 -25.49 13.33
C SER A 25 12.19 -24.12 13.01
N VAL A 26 12.83 -24.09 11.86
CA VAL A 26 12.81 -23.05 10.85
C VAL A 26 11.33 -22.81 10.41
N LEU A 27 10.45 -22.64 11.41
CA LEU A 27 9.16 -21.98 11.44
C LEU A 27 9.14 -21.02 12.65
N LYS A 28 10.32 -20.55 13.09
CA LYS A 28 10.47 -19.14 13.42
C LYS A 28 10.10 -18.41 12.14
N GLY A 29 8.81 -18.09 12.03
CA GLY A 29 8.24 -17.31 10.95
C GLY A 29 9.15 -16.14 10.70
N GLU A 30 9.93 -16.30 9.64
CA GLU A 30 10.53 -15.28 8.82
C GLU A 30 10.57 -13.90 9.47
N SER A 31 11.43 -13.74 10.49
CA SER A 31 12.27 -12.55 10.51
C SER A 31 13.31 -12.71 9.41
N ILE A 32 12.87 -12.98 8.18
CA ILE A 32 13.60 -12.53 7.03
C ILE A 32 13.45 -11.03 7.15
N SER A 33 14.41 -10.44 7.87
CA SER A 33 14.78 -9.06 7.71
C SER A 33 15.33 -8.94 6.29
N PHE A 34 14.46 -9.15 5.30
CA PHE A 34 14.38 -8.25 4.19
C PHE A 34 14.15 -6.90 4.84
N VAL A 35 15.25 -6.22 5.20
CA VAL A 35 15.35 -4.81 4.89
C VAL A 35 15.24 -4.77 3.37
N LYS A 36 14.03 -5.01 2.85
CA LYS A 36 13.59 -4.59 1.54
C LYS A 36 13.94 -3.13 1.64
N LYS A 37 15.06 -2.70 1.03
CA LYS A 37 15.38 -1.29 0.91
C LYS A 37 14.12 -0.71 0.33
N ILE A 38 13.29 -0.12 1.19
CA ILE A 38 12.05 0.52 0.80
C ILE A 38 12.62 1.63 -0.07
N PRO A 39 12.47 1.57 -1.41
CA PRO A 39 13.04 2.63 -2.21
C PRO A 39 12.36 3.88 -1.74
N PHE A 40 13.16 4.80 -1.25
CA PHE A 40 12.67 6.07 -0.77
C PHE A 40 12.43 6.89 -2.03
N GLU A 41 11.22 6.78 -2.58
CA GLU A 41 10.79 7.76 -3.57
C GLU A 41 10.68 9.08 -2.81
N LYS A 42 11.62 9.99 -3.09
CA LYS A 42 11.65 11.29 -2.44
C LYS A 42 10.58 12.15 -3.11
N LEU A 43 9.42 12.21 -2.47
CA LEU A 43 8.37 13.15 -2.86
C LEU A 43 8.84 14.59 -2.64
N PRO A 44 8.33 15.55 -3.42
CA PRO A 44 8.61 16.96 -3.17
C PRO A 44 8.25 17.33 -1.72
N GLU A 45 9.17 17.99 -1.02
CA GLU A 45 8.98 18.33 0.41
C GLU A 45 7.94 19.45 0.61
N ASN A 46 7.65 20.22 -0.45
CA ASN A 46 6.89 21.47 -0.38
C ASN A 46 5.51 21.40 -1.04
N ILE A 47 4.92 20.21 -1.21
CA ILE A 47 3.63 20.02 -1.92
C ILE A 47 2.53 20.96 -1.36
N GLU A 48 2.44 21.11 -0.04
CA GLU A 48 1.46 22.02 0.58
C GLU A 48 1.68 23.49 0.21
N GLU A 49 2.95 23.90 0.13
CA GLU A 49 3.32 25.26 -0.23
C GLU A 49 3.10 25.51 -1.72
N ASP A 50 3.46 24.53 -2.57
CA ASP A 50 3.22 24.52 -4.01
C ASP A 50 1.72 24.68 -4.34
N MET A 51 0.86 23.96 -3.61
CA MET A 51 -0.59 24.10 -3.70
C MET A 51 -1.07 25.53 -3.38
N LYS A 52 -0.53 26.14 -2.32
CA LYS A 52 -0.87 27.50 -1.89
C LYS A 52 -0.37 28.56 -2.87
N ASN A 53 0.80 28.33 -3.47
CA ASN A 53 1.46 29.24 -4.41
C ASN A 53 0.91 29.13 -5.85
N GLY A 54 -0.06 28.23 -6.10
CA GLY A 54 -0.72 28.09 -7.40
C GLY A 54 0.14 27.41 -8.48
N THR A 55 1.18 26.66 -8.08
CA THR A 55 2.04 25.89 -9.01
C THR A 55 1.41 24.55 -9.42
N MET A 56 0.30 24.17 -8.76
CA MET A 56 -0.46 22.95 -9.01
C MET A 56 -1.87 23.23 -9.52
N GLU A 57 -2.42 22.28 -10.26
CA GLU A 57 -3.82 22.20 -10.71
C GLU A 57 -4.52 20.99 -10.08
N TYR A 58 -5.84 20.88 -10.26
CA TYR A 58 -6.64 19.88 -9.56
C TYR A 58 -7.67 19.21 -10.48
N LEU A 59 -7.77 17.88 -10.37
CA LEU A 59 -8.89 17.11 -10.88
C LEU A 59 -9.90 16.84 -9.75
N LYS A 60 -11.18 16.92 -10.10
CA LYS A 60 -12.30 16.56 -9.20
C LYS A 60 -13.07 15.39 -9.79
N ASN A 61 -13.92 14.79 -8.96
CA ASN A 61 -14.91 13.78 -9.38
C ASN A 61 -14.28 12.61 -10.16
N GLN A 62 -13.16 12.09 -9.64
CA GLN A 62 -12.49 10.93 -10.22
C GLN A 62 -12.96 9.67 -9.50
N GLN A 63 -13.30 8.63 -10.28
CA GLN A 63 -13.46 7.27 -9.76
C GLN A 63 -12.25 6.46 -10.20
N CYS A 64 -11.59 5.82 -9.24
CA CYS A 64 -10.36 5.08 -9.46
C CYS A 64 -10.52 3.63 -9.01
N LEU A 65 -10.14 2.70 -9.87
CA LEU A 65 -9.97 1.28 -9.53
C LEU A 65 -8.50 1.01 -9.24
N ILE A 66 -8.20 0.61 -8.00
CA ILE A 66 -6.82 0.37 -7.56
C ILE A 66 -6.35 -0.98 -8.11
N SER A 67 -5.29 -0.96 -8.93
CA SER A 67 -4.65 -2.18 -9.44
C SER A 67 -3.65 -2.73 -8.43
N THR A 68 -2.82 -1.86 -7.85
CA THR A 68 -1.83 -2.22 -6.82
C THR A 68 -1.43 -1.00 -6.00
N TYR A 69 -0.69 -1.22 -4.92
CA TYR A 69 -0.22 -0.15 -4.04
C TYR A 69 1.17 -0.44 -3.49
N ARG A 70 1.85 0.61 -3.05
CA ARG A 70 3.15 0.55 -2.40
C ARG A 70 3.19 1.44 -1.17
N THR A 71 3.65 0.89 -0.06
CA THR A 71 3.79 1.60 1.22
C THR A 71 5.21 2.11 1.42
N PHE A 72 5.36 3.31 1.95
CA PHE A 72 6.65 3.92 2.25
C PHE A 72 6.73 4.32 3.73
N TYR A 73 7.85 4.01 4.36
CA TYR A 73 8.07 4.25 5.79
C TYR A 73 9.26 5.18 5.99
N LYS A 74 9.14 6.08 6.97
CA LYS A 74 10.21 6.95 7.47
C LYS A 74 10.26 6.78 8.98
N ASP A 75 11.43 6.50 9.54
CA ASP A 75 11.63 6.31 10.99
C ASP A 75 10.62 5.32 11.62
N SER A 76 10.44 4.16 10.98
CA SER A 76 9.47 3.11 11.35
C SER A 76 7.99 3.52 11.33
N SER A 77 7.68 4.74 10.90
CA SER A 77 6.32 5.24 10.74
C SER A 77 5.93 5.26 9.27
N LEU A 78 4.67 4.88 8.97
CA LEU A 78 4.13 5.01 7.62
C LEU A 78 4.11 6.48 7.22
N SER A 79 4.86 6.81 6.17
CA SER A 79 4.99 8.16 5.62
C SER A 79 3.89 8.43 4.61
N HIS A 80 3.78 7.59 3.58
CA HIS A 80 2.84 7.74 2.49
C HIS A 80 2.57 6.40 1.78
N ILE A 81 1.56 6.38 0.92
CA ILE A 81 1.21 5.24 0.07
C ILE A 81 1.09 5.73 -1.36
N ASN A 82 1.71 5.02 -2.30
CA ASN A 82 1.40 5.17 -3.71
C ASN A 82 0.32 4.16 -4.06
N ILE A 83 -0.77 4.63 -4.64
CA ILE A 83 -1.74 3.76 -5.31
C ILE A 83 -1.55 3.89 -6.82
N TYR A 84 -1.60 2.75 -7.48
CA TYR A 84 -1.58 2.66 -8.94
C TYR A 84 -2.99 2.30 -9.36
N ALA A 85 -3.65 3.21 -10.05
CA ALA A 85 -5.07 3.08 -10.32
C ALA A 85 -5.43 3.57 -11.70
N ASN A 86 -6.41 2.89 -12.30
CA ASN A 86 -7.08 3.35 -13.50
C ASN A 86 -8.22 4.27 -13.06
N CYS A 87 -8.19 5.54 -13.46
CA CYS A 87 -9.21 6.49 -13.07
C CYS A 87 -9.96 7.06 -14.27
N MET A 88 -11.25 7.27 -14.09
CA MET A 88 -12.10 7.97 -15.03
C MET A 88 -12.73 9.19 -14.37
N GLU A 89 -12.91 10.24 -15.16
CA GLU A 89 -13.73 11.36 -14.74
C GLU A 89 -15.20 10.94 -14.74
N VAL A 90 -15.89 11.26 -13.65
CA VAL A 90 -17.31 11.00 -13.50
C VAL A 90 -18.05 12.31 -13.62
N SER A 91 -19.03 12.35 -14.53
CA SER A 91 -19.94 13.49 -14.60
C SER A 91 -20.66 13.64 -13.25
N PRO A 92 -20.72 14.86 -12.67
CA PRO A 92 -21.45 15.12 -11.43
C PRO A 92 -22.92 14.68 -11.48
N GLU A 93 -23.50 14.64 -12.68
CA GLU A 93 -24.91 14.31 -12.92
C GLU A 93 -25.16 12.79 -13.02
N LYS A 94 -24.10 11.98 -13.12
CA LYS A 94 -24.22 10.52 -13.23
C LYS A 94 -24.01 9.86 -11.89
N GLN A 95 -24.93 8.96 -11.54
CA GLN A 95 -24.78 8.13 -10.35
C GLN A 95 -23.58 7.18 -10.54
N VAL A 96 -22.65 7.21 -9.58
CA VAL A 96 -21.46 6.37 -9.60
C VAL A 96 -21.86 4.94 -9.26
N ASN A 97 -21.65 4.00 -10.19
CA ASN A 97 -21.79 2.58 -9.88
C ASN A 97 -20.48 2.07 -9.25
N TRP A 98 -20.51 1.88 -7.92
CA TRP A 98 -19.34 1.45 -7.15
C TRP A 98 -19.09 -0.06 -7.25
N ASP A 99 -20.13 -0.85 -7.54
CA ASP A 99 -20.04 -2.30 -7.67
C ASP A 99 -19.50 -2.70 -9.05
N TYR A 100 -19.78 -1.88 -10.07
CA TYR A 100 -19.36 -2.10 -11.45
C TYR A 100 -18.75 -0.82 -12.06
N PRO A 101 -17.55 -0.43 -11.63
CA PRO A 101 -16.85 0.72 -12.19
C PRO A 101 -16.62 0.53 -13.69
N GLN A 102 -17.09 1.48 -14.50
CA GLN A 102 -16.96 1.47 -15.97
C GLN A 102 -15.56 1.93 -16.43
N VAL A 103 -14.53 1.49 -15.73
CA VAL A 103 -13.14 1.83 -16.03
C VAL A 103 -12.66 0.89 -17.13
N SER A 104 -12.26 1.43 -18.29
CA SER A 104 -11.79 0.61 -19.39
C SER A 104 -10.48 -0.10 -19.03
N GLY A 105 -10.33 -1.37 -19.47
CA GLY A 105 -9.10 -2.13 -19.23
C GLY A 105 -7.84 -1.54 -19.88
N ASN A 106 -8.01 -0.61 -20.83
CA ASN A 106 -6.93 0.10 -21.52
C ASN A 106 -6.67 1.49 -20.95
N ALA A 107 -7.32 1.88 -19.84
CA ALA A 107 -7.09 3.18 -19.23
C ALA A 107 -5.64 3.31 -18.76
N GLU A 108 -5.06 4.50 -18.91
CA GLU A 108 -3.69 4.75 -18.45
C GLU A 108 -3.64 4.66 -16.91
N ILE A 109 -2.67 3.92 -16.37
CA ILE A 109 -2.49 3.79 -14.92
C ILE A 109 -1.92 5.12 -14.39
N LYS A 110 -2.64 5.72 -13.44
CA LYS A 110 -2.22 6.91 -12.71
C LYS A 110 -1.49 6.50 -11.44
N THR A 111 -0.43 7.21 -11.10
CA THR A 111 0.22 7.12 -9.79
C THR A 111 -0.37 8.20 -8.91
N ILE A 112 -1.00 7.81 -7.80
CA ILE A 112 -1.54 8.76 -6.83
C ILE A 112 -0.78 8.58 -5.51
N HIS A 113 -0.10 9.65 -5.10
CA HIS A 113 0.61 9.74 -3.83
C HIS A 113 -0.36 10.18 -2.74
N VAL A 114 -0.69 9.27 -1.83
CA VAL A 114 -1.53 9.52 -0.66
C VAL A 114 -0.62 9.88 0.51
N LEU A 115 -0.64 11.16 0.83
CA LEU A 115 0.23 11.80 1.81
C LEU A 115 -0.45 11.88 3.18
N GLY A 116 0.36 11.95 4.24
CA GLY A 116 -0.11 12.09 5.61
C GLY A 116 -0.31 10.76 6.32
N SER A 117 0.29 10.62 7.51
CA SER A 117 0.38 9.34 8.22
C SER A 117 -1.00 8.76 8.59
N ALA A 118 -1.96 9.60 8.99
CA ALA A 118 -3.31 9.16 9.37
C ALA A 118 -4.11 8.63 8.18
N VAL A 119 -4.10 9.37 7.06
CA VAL A 119 -4.81 9.02 5.83
C VAL A 119 -4.19 7.77 5.20
N ALA A 120 -2.86 7.73 5.11
CA ALA A 120 -2.12 6.58 4.63
C ALA A 120 -2.42 5.32 5.47
N LYS A 121 -2.44 5.42 6.81
CA LYS A 121 -2.76 4.28 7.68
C LYS A 121 -4.18 3.77 7.46
N LYS A 122 -5.16 4.68 7.34
CA LYS A 122 -6.55 4.32 7.06
C LYS A 122 -6.66 3.58 5.73
N LEU A 123 -6.07 4.13 4.67
CA LEU A 123 -6.08 3.52 3.34
C LEU A 123 -5.40 2.14 3.33
N LEU A 124 -4.27 1.99 4.04
CA LEU A 124 -3.61 0.68 4.16
C LEU A 124 -4.53 -0.37 4.78
N ASN A 125 -5.28 0.00 5.82
CA ASN A 125 -6.22 -0.92 6.46
C ASN A 125 -7.37 -1.30 5.52
N ASP A 126 -7.91 -0.34 4.76
CA ASP A 126 -8.93 -0.62 3.75
C ASP A 126 -8.41 -1.57 2.66
N LEU A 127 -7.19 -1.32 2.16
CA LEU A 127 -6.53 -2.17 1.15
C LEU A 127 -6.25 -3.59 1.67
N LYS A 128 -5.84 -3.73 2.94
CA LYS A 128 -5.66 -5.05 3.60
C LYS A 128 -6.96 -5.82 3.74
N ASN A 129 -8.09 -5.13 3.85
CA ASN A 129 -9.43 -5.72 3.86
C ASN A 129 -9.99 -5.92 2.45
N CYS A 130 -9.12 -5.99 1.44
CA CYS A 130 -9.47 -6.19 0.03
C CYS A 130 -10.41 -5.12 -0.56
N LYS A 131 -10.50 -3.93 0.04
CA LYS A 131 -11.18 -2.82 -0.61
C LYS A 131 -10.27 -2.23 -1.69
N SER A 132 -10.81 -2.12 -2.90
CA SER A 132 -10.10 -1.61 -4.08
C SER A 132 -10.50 -0.19 -4.48
N THR A 133 -11.31 0.47 -3.65
CA THR A 133 -11.86 1.80 -3.93
C THR A 133 -11.15 2.87 -3.12
N PHE A 134 -10.80 3.97 -3.79
CA PHE A 134 -10.24 5.16 -3.18
C PHE A 134 -11.14 6.35 -3.50
N PHE A 135 -11.58 7.06 -2.46
CA PHE A 135 -12.37 8.28 -2.59
C PHE A 135 -11.53 9.48 -2.17
N GLY A 136 -11.30 10.40 -3.11
CA GLY A 136 -10.59 11.64 -2.87
C GLY A 136 -11.37 12.82 -3.44
N ASP A 137 -11.52 13.88 -2.65
CA ASP A 137 -12.31 15.06 -3.05
C ASP A 137 -11.61 15.85 -4.18
N LYS A 138 -10.27 15.93 -4.15
CA LYS A 138 -9.43 16.63 -5.13
C LYS A 138 -8.09 15.92 -5.29
N LEU A 139 -7.68 15.66 -6.53
CA LEU A 139 -6.34 15.17 -6.86
C LEU A 139 -5.53 16.29 -7.45
N ALA A 140 -4.41 16.65 -6.83
CA ALA A 140 -3.53 17.70 -7.34
C ALA A 140 -2.47 17.15 -8.28
N TYR A 141 -2.04 17.96 -9.24
CA TYR A 141 -0.89 17.68 -10.09
C TYR A 141 -0.13 18.97 -10.38
N TYR A 142 1.16 18.87 -10.64
CA TYR A 142 1.95 20.03 -11.05
C TYR A 142 1.52 20.52 -12.44
N LYS A 143 1.54 21.84 -12.67
CA LYS A 143 1.33 22.37 -14.03
C LYS A 143 2.38 21.83 -15.00
N PRO A 144 2.06 21.61 -16.29
CA PRO A 144 3.03 21.10 -17.27
C PRO A 144 4.34 21.89 -17.39
N SER A 145 4.32 23.18 -17.04
CA SER A 145 5.50 24.06 -17.04
C SER A 145 6.40 23.93 -15.80
N HIS A 146 5.97 23.19 -14.77
CA HIS A 146 6.70 23.06 -13.52
C HIS A 146 7.76 21.95 -13.59
N GLN A 147 8.92 22.17 -12.96
CA GLN A 147 10.05 21.21 -12.99
C GLN A 147 9.72 19.82 -12.42
N ASN A 148 8.79 19.75 -11.45
CA ASN A 148 8.36 18.50 -10.83
C ASN A 148 7.19 17.84 -11.58
N TYR A 149 6.76 18.38 -12.73
CA TYR A 149 5.68 17.79 -13.50
C TYR A 149 6.08 16.42 -14.05
N LYS A 150 5.20 15.45 -13.80
CA LYS A 150 5.24 14.15 -14.45
C LYS A 150 3.83 13.82 -14.91
N LYS A 151 3.73 13.37 -16.15
CA LYS A 151 2.45 12.95 -16.71
C LYS A 151 1.88 11.80 -15.86
N ASN A 152 0.61 11.91 -15.50
CA ASN A 152 -0.15 10.92 -14.72
C ASN A 152 0.31 10.70 -13.27
N GLU A 153 1.10 11.62 -12.72
CA GLU A 153 1.44 11.64 -11.29
C GLU A 153 0.55 12.66 -10.56
N TYR A 154 -0.09 12.21 -9.49
CA TYR A 154 -1.05 13.00 -8.72
C TYR A 154 -0.79 12.90 -7.23
N PHE A 155 -1.22 13.91 -6.48
CA PHE A 155 -1.02 14.03 -5.05
C PHE A 155 -2.36 14.21 -4.35
N TYR A 156 -2.54 13.49 -3.25
CA TYR A 156 -3.69 13.62 -2.37
C TYR A 156 -3.23 13.85 -0.94
N LEU A 157 -3.73 14.94 -0.36
CA LEU A 157 -3.51 15.33 1.02
C LEU A 157 -4.87 15.73 1.62
N LYS A 158 -5.15 15.29 2.85
CA LYS A 158 -6.37 15.62 3.59
C LYS A 158 -6.04 16.23 4.94
#